data_AF-A0A7I7T3S4-F1
#
_entry.id   AF-A0A7I7T3S4-F1
#
_cell.length_a   1.000
_cell.length_b   1.000
_cell.length_c   1.000
_cell.angle_alpha   90.00
_cell.angle_beta   90.00
_cell.angle_gamma   90.00
#
_symmetry.space_group_name_H-M   'P 1'
#
loop_
_entity.id
_entity.type
_entity.pdbx_description
1 polymer ?
#
loop_
_entity_poly.entity_id
_entity_poly.type
_entity_poly.pdbx_seq_one_letter_code
_entity_poly.pdbx_strand_id
1 'polypeptide(L)'
;MITSAKSRGAITGVLAAGATATGLLAGAALGSAPTANASCASFFGIGNSASCTSTPLSIAIALGNGATAHASGLFGGAFAVGTNSSATTGDAFTFATAVGNGSAATANGLFGIATQLGPNGSATTAGSGFLGNLGFNIALNVTTPNAGATSSSVVAGGTGGGGNIALNLFGTGTAGNSNSMRVVANGLLDIASNWGGRNNVVESGSSSAGSIINLATNLFGNGNNVTAQGGIFNWATNILGDGNEVKTIGSLVNTASNILGSNNTVETIGGYANWARNILGNGNTVSVTNGYGNVVRNLFGSGNKVTTTGGGYGNTAQNWFGTGNVVTIAAGIYNSATNILGGTNNKLISQGGYQNSVFNFIGSNNVLTVGGAGSNWNFVANALSGGNKVTAGGAGGNYTAGFNVLGGTNTVEAGPGPLALAGTIFANGQSVTKTGPGIAINNFRIGGAQATAGQSSKAPATKAKTGDSGSKAGTAGSKRAQKN
;
A
#
# COMPACT_ATOMS: atom_id res chain seq x y z
N MET A 1 50.98 7.34 -52.55
CA MET A 1 51.47 5.95 -52.58
C MET A 1 50.89 5.30 -51.32
N ILE A 2 49.81 4.51 -51.35
CA ILE A 2 49.63 3.21 -52.03
C ILE A 2 50.80 2.26 -51.71
N THR A 3 50.60 1.35 -50.74
CA THR A 3 50.54 -0.11 -50.97
C THR A 3 49.95 -0.83 -49.74
N SER A 4 49.50 -2.07 -49.93
CA SER A 4 48.76 -2.89 -48.96
C SER A 4 49.19 -4.36 -49.06
N ALA A 5 49.31 -5.07 -47.92
CA ALA A 5 49.12 -6.52 -47.73
C ALA A 5 49.28 -6.83 -46.21
N LYS A 6 48.38 -7.48 -45.46
CA LYS A 6 47.60 -8.72 -45.61
C LYS A 6 48.38 -9.99 -45.19
N SER A 7 48.04 -10.52 -44.01
CA SER A 7 48.26 -11.94 -43.65
C SER A 7 47.16 -12.40 -42.68
N ARG A 8 46.46 -13.48 -43.05
CA ARG A 8 45.50 -14.24 -42.23
C ARG A 8 45.74 -15.72 -42.54
N GLY A 9 45.98 -16.54 -41.52
CA GLY A 9 45.99 -18.00 -41.68
C GLY A 9 46.96 -18.73 -40.76
N ALA A 10 46.52 -19.09 -39.55
CA ALA A 10 47.21 -20.05 -38.67
C ALA A 10 46.35 -20.66 -37.54
N ILE A 11 45.01 -20.52 -37.56
CA ILE A 11 44.12 -21.05 -36.49
C ILE A 11 42.92 -21.78 -37.11
N THR A 12 43.19 -22.86 -37.85
CA THR A 12 42.15 -23.74 -38.43
C THR A 12 42.66 -25.18 -38.58
N GLY A 13 43.47 -25.65 -37.62
CA GLY A 13 44.16 -26.96 -37.69
C GLY A 13 44.00 -27.87 -36.47
N VAL A 14 43.16 -27.52 -35.48
CA VAL A 14 43.05 -28.25 -34.19
C VAL A 14 41.64 -28.81 -33.92
N LEU A 15 40.66 -28.50 -34.79
CA LEU A 15 39.23 -28.78 -34.56
C LEU A 15 38.66 -30.00 -35.32
N ALA A 16 39.51 -30.83 -35.96
CA ALA A 16 39.08 -31.89 -36.88
C ALA A 16 39.65 -33.29 -36.58
N ALA A 17 40.03 -33.58 -35.32
CA ALA A 17 40.64 -34.87 -34.92
C ALA A 17 40.05 -35.47 -33.63
N GLY A 18 38.80 -35.15 -33.27
CA GLY A 18 38.19 -35.53 -31.98
C GLY A 18 36.74 -36.04 -32.05
N ALA A 19 36.24 -36.44 -33.23
CA ALA A 19 34.80 -36.68 -33.47
C ALA A 19 34.38 -38.15 -33.67
N THR A 20 35.29 -39.13 -33.52
CA THR A 20 35.05 -40.54 -33.90
C THR A 20 35.37 -41.55 -32.80
N ALA A 21 35.08 -41.22 -31.53
CA ALA A 21 35.32 -42.12 -30.38
C ALA A 21 34.16 -42.19 -29.35
N THR A 22 33.04 -41.49 -29.57
CA THR A 22 31.95 -41.34 -28.58
C THR A 22 30.69 -42.17 -28.84
N GLY A 23 30.64 -42.97 -29.91
CA GLY A 23 29.44 -43.70 -30.32
C GLY A 23 29.21 -45.10 -29.72
N LEU A 24 30.20 -45.70 -29.06
CA LEU A 24 30.19 -47.15 -28.74
C LEU A 24 30.17 -47.51 -27.23
N LEU A 25 29.86 -46.55 -26.35
CA LEU A 25 29.77 -46.76 -24.89
C LEU A 25 28.35 -46.55 -24.33
N ALA A 26 27.35 -46.38 -25.19
CA ALA A 26 25.96 -46.10 -24.79
C ALA A 26 25.07 -47.35 -24.57
N GLY A 27 25.61 -48.58 -24.67
CA GLY A 27 24.82 -49.81 -24.83
C GLY A 27 24.76 -50.80 -23.65
N ALA A 28 25.65 -50.70 -22.66
CA ALA A 28 25.86 -51.80 -21.68
C ALA A 28 25.88 -51.37 -20.19
N ALA A 29 25.28 -50.22 -19.88
CA ALA A 29 25.16 -49.71 -18.50
C ALA A 29 23.69 -49.55 -18.05
N LEU A 30 22.82 -50.49 -18.46
CA LEU A 30 21.50 -50.72 -17.83
C LEU A 30 21.63 -51.40 -16.46
N GLY A 31 22.65 -51.00 -15.67
CA GLY A 31 22.68 -51.31 -14.25
C GLY A 31 21.58 -50.51 -13.58
N SER A 32 20.76 -51.18 -12.77
CA SER A 32 19.83 -50.52 -11.85
C SER A 32 20.51 -49.35 -11.17
N ALA A 33 19.93 -48.14 -11.22
CA ALA A 33 20.51 -46.95 -10.63
C ALA A 33 21.00 -47.28 -9.21
N PRO A 34 22.31 -47.15 -8.93
CA PRO A 34 22.92 -47.77 -7.77
C PRO A 34 22.22 -47.31 -6.49
N THR A 35 22.03 -48.25 -5.56
CA THR A 35 21.39 -48.00 -4.27
C THR A 35 21.94 -46.71 -3.68
N ALA A 36 21.08 -45.70 -3.49
CA ALA A 36 21.51 -44.43 -2.92
C ALA A 36 22.05 -44.73 -1.52
N ASN A 37 23.38 -44.63 -1.35
CA ASN A 37 24.07 -44.94 -0.10
C ASN A 37 23.70 -43.88 0.94
N ALA A 38 22.55 -44.08 1.59
CA ALA A 38 22.06 -43.25 2.66
C ALA A 38 23.00 -43.38 3.86
N SER A 39 23.86 -42.39 4.07
CA SER A 39 24.79 -42.35 5.19
C SER A 39 24.08 -41.74 6.39
N CYS A 40 23.91 -42.52 7.45
CA CYS A 40 23.28 -42.09 8.70
C CYS A 40 24.32 -41.90 9.80
N ALA A 41 24.19 -40.81 10.55
CA ALA A 41 24.83 -40.64 11.85
C ALA A 41 23.73 -40.30 12.87
N SER A 42 23.54 -41.19 13.85
CA SER A 42 22.70 -40.93 15.02
C SER A 42 23.61 -40.65 16.20
N PHE A 43 23.42 -39.50 16.84
CA PHE A 43 24.03 -39.22 18.14
C PHE A 43 22.96 -39.46 19.20
N PHE A 44 23.28 -40.32 20.17
CA PHE A 44 22.35 -40.80 21.21
C PHE A 44 21.17 -41.65 20.70
N GLY A 45 21.33 -42.41 19.60
CA GLY A 45 20.32 -43.34 19.07
C GLY A 45 20.89 -44.58 18.37
N ILE A 46 20.02 -45.40 17.78
CA ILE A 46 20.29 -46.82 17.42
C ILE A 46 20.36 -47.07 15.89
N GLY A 47 19.96 -46.11 15.05
CA GLY A 47 19.76 -46.35 13.61
C GLY A 47 20.95 -46.03 12.69
N ASN A 48 21.35 -47.01 11.87
CA ASN A 48 22.21 -46.84 10.69
C ASN A 48 21.50 -47.13 9.34
N SER A 49 20.19 -47.37 9.35
CA SER A 49 19.35 -47.55 8.15
C SER A 49 18.86 -46.22 7.61
N ALA A 50 18.36 -46.17 6.36
CA ALA A 50 17.92 -44.95 5.67
C ALA A 50 16.88 -44.06 6.42
N SER A 51 16.28 -44.56 7.51
CA SER A 51 15.43 -43.83 8.45
C SER A 51 16.14 -43.61 9.79
N CYS A 52 17.23 -42.83 9.79
CA CYS A 52 18.05 -42.55 10.97
C CYS A 52 17.18 -41.98 12.11
N THR A 53 16.96 -42.75 13.18
CA THR A 53 16.04 -42.41 14.28
C THR A 53 16.79 -42.32 15.61
N SER A 54 16.48 -41.28 16.39
CA SER A 54 17.24 -40.91 17.59
C SER A 54 16.33 -40.50 18.76
N THR A 55 16.64 -41.06 19.94
CA THR A 55 16.10 -40.79 21.30
C THR A 55 16.92 -41.65 22.30
N PRO A 56 17.07 -41.25 23.58
CA PRO A 56 16.49 -40.07 24.25
C PRO A 56 17.45 -38.86 24.29
N LEU A 57 16.92 -37.63 24.11
CA LEU A 57 17.67 -36.35 24.02
C LEU A 57 18.51 -36.24 22.73
N SER A 58 17.83 -36.09 21.58
CA SER A 58 18.25 -36.68 20.30
C SER A 58 18.86 -35.73 19.25
N ILE A 59 19.84 -36.24 18.50
CA ILE A 59 20.30 -35.65 17.22
C ILE A 59 20.40 -36.74 16.13
N ALA A 60 19.72 -36.53 15.01
CA ALA A 60 19.71 -37.42 13.84
C ALA A 60 20.26 -36.71 12.59
N ILE A 61 21.18 -37.35 11.86
CA ILE A 61 21.71 -36.86 10.59
C ILE A 61 21.55 -37.94 9.49
N ALA A 62 20.94 -37.57 8.37
CA ALA A 62 20.61 -38.43 7.24
C ALA A 62 21.12 -37.84 5.92
N LEU A 63 21.96 -38.57 5.18
CA LEU A 63 22.57 -38.10 3.92
C LEU A 63 22.24 -39.07 2.77
N GLY A 64 21.32 -38.73 1.89
CA GLY A 64 20.95 -39.50 0.71
C GLY A 64 19.58 -39.14 0.14
N ASN A 65 19.33 -39.47 -1.13
CA ASN A 65 17.99 -39.32 -1.70
C ASN A 65 17.00 -40.24 -0.95
N GLY A 66 15.88 -39.68 -0.48
CA GLY A 66 14.90 -40.35 0.38
C GLY A 66 15.33 -40.55 1.84
N ALA A 67 16.54 -40.09 2.24
CA ALA A 67 17.03 -40.30 3.59
C ALA A 67 16.23 -39.49 4.61
N THR A 68 15.89 -40.13 5.73
CA THR A 68 15.00 -39.54 6.75
C THR A 68 15.68 -39.49 8.12
N ALA A 69 15.69 -38.32 8.74
CA ALA A 69 16.17 -38.06 10.08
C ALA A 69 14.99 -37.83 11.04
N HIS A 70 14.90 -38.63 12.11
CA HIS A 70 13.90 -38.49 13.17
C HIS A 70 14.58 -38.26 14.53
N ALA A 71 14.26 -37.16 15.20
CA ALA A 71 14.81 -36.81 16.51
C ALA A 71 13.74 -36.17 17.42
N SER A 72 13.13 -36.98 18.30
CA SER A 72 12.12 -36.51 19.27
C SER A 72 12.71 -36.35 20.68
N GLY A 73 12.07 -35.55 21.53
CA GLY A 73 12.39 -35.39 22.95
C GLY A 73 12.73 -33.96 23.37
N LEU A 74 13.25 -33.80 24.59
CA LEU A 74 13.51 -32.48 25.23
C LEU A 74 14.56 -31.60 24.54
N PHE A 75 15.40 -32.22 23.70
CA PHE A 75 16.23 -31.55 22.70
C PHE A 75 16.14 -32.43 21.47
N GLY A 76 15.62 -31.91 20.36
CA GLY A 76 15.49 -32.68 19.12
C GLY A 76 16.15 -31.95 17.96
N GLY A 77 17.18 -32.54 17.36
CA GLY A 77 17.86 -32.01 16.17
C GLY A 77 17.83 -32.99 15.02
N ALA A 78 17.07 -32.73 13.95
CA ALA A 78 17.06 -33.56 12.75
C ALA A 78 17.68 -32.83 11.55
N PHE A 79 18.60 -33.48 10.86
CA PHE A 79 19.29 -32.95 9.67
C PHE A 79 19.19 -33.97 8.54
N ALA A 80 18.63 -33.60 7.39
CA ALA A 80 18.45 -34.49 6.25
C ALA A 80 18.95 -33.82 4.96
N VAL A 81 19.67 -34.54 4.10
CA VAL A 81 20.24 -34.01 2.85
C VAL A 81 20.02 -35.01 1.71
N GLY A 82 19.16 -34.66 0.76
CA GLY A 82 18.95 -35.39 -0.48
C GLY A 82 17.61 -35.05 -1.14
N THR A 83 17.43 -35.48 -2.39
CA THR A 83 16.13 -35.40 -3.06
C THR A 83 15.10 -36.21 -2.28
N ASN A 84 13.95 -35.63 -1.95
CA ASN A 84 12.91 -36.22 -1.10
C ASN A 84 13.39 -36.60 0.32
N SER A 85 14.44 -35.94 0.86
CA SER A 85 14.90 -36.20 2.24
C SER A 85 13.98 -35.55 3.29
N SER A 86 13.75 -36.21 4.43
CA SER A 86 12.87 -35.68 5.50
C SER A 86 13.61 -35.51 6.82
N ALA A 87 13.44 -34.38 7.51
CA ALA A 87 13.92 -34.12 8.87
C ALA A 87 12.72 -33.85 9.77
N THR A 88 12.48 -34.67 10.80
CA THR A 88 11.31 -34.51 11.68
C THR A 88 11.73 -34.57 13.14
N THR A 89 11.20 -33.64 13.93
CA THR A 89 11.42 -33.51 15.37
C THR A 89 10.09 -33.24 16.10
N GLY A 90 10.01 -33.68 17.35
CA GLY A 90 8.84 -33.50 18.21
C GLY A 90 9.24 -33.25 19.65
N ASP A 91 8.39 -32.49 20.36
CA ASP A 91 8.52 -31.99 21.73
C ASP A 91 9.44 -30.75 21.89
N ALA A 92 9.78 -30.37 23.12
CA ALA A 92 10.35 -29.06 23.44
C ALA A 92 11.78 -28.83 22.87
N PHE A 93 12.10 -27.58 22.50
CA PHE A 93 13.39 -27.15 21.92
C PHE A 93 13.86 -28.00 20.71
N THR A 94 13.18 -27.86 19.58
CA THR A 94 13.33 -28.71 18.40
C THR A 94 13.86 -27.97 17.17
N PHE A 95 14.67 -28.63 16.34
CA PHE A 95 15.30 -28.07 15.15
C PHE A 95 15.29 -29.11 14.02
N ALA A 96 14.65 -28.81 12.90
CA ALA A 96 14.61 -29.68 11.73
C ALA A 96 15.20 -28.97 10.51
N THR A 97 16.19 -29.56 9.83
CA THR A 97 16.79 -29.03 8.61
C THR A 97 16.80 -30.08 7.49
N ALA A 98 16.21 -29.78 6.33
CA ALA A 98 16.10 -30.71 5.21
C ALA A 98 16.56 -30.07 3.87
N VAL A 99 17.47 -30.72 3.14
CA VAL A 99 18.17 -30.11 1.99
C VAL A 99 17.99 -30.93 0.72
N GLY A 100 17.21 -30.44 -0.25
CA GLY A 100 17.03 -31.08 -1.55
C GLY A 100 15.73 -30.69 -2.26
N ASN A 101 15.59 -31.14 -3.51
CA ASN A 101 14.32 -31.07 -4.23
C ASN A 101 13.29 -31.98 -3.53
N GLY A 102 12.11 -31.48 -3.21
CA GLY A 102 11.07 -32.25 -2.50
C GLY A 102 11.40 -32.59 -1.03
N SER A 103 12.40 -31.95 -0.43
CA SER A 103 12.78 -32.22 0.97
C SER A 103 11.78 -31.63 1.97
N ALA A 104 11.61 -32.26 3.14
CA ALA A 104 10.63 -31.84 4.15
C ALA A 104 11.28 -31.65 5.54
N ALA A 105 11.05 -30.52 6.21
CA ALA A 105 11.45 -30.32 7.61
C ALA A 105 10.23 -30.13 8.53
N THR A 106 10.19 -30.78 9.69
CA THR A 106 9.06 -30.65 10.63
C THR A 106 9.57 -30.53 12.06
N ALA A 107 9.20 -29.47 12.78
CA ALA A 107 9.61 -29.25 14.17
C ALA A 107 8.45 -28.84 15.07
N ASN A 108 7.80 -29.82 15.69
CA ASN A 108 6.62 -29.60 16.51
C ASN A 108 7.00 -29.50 17.99
N GLY A 109 7.06 -28.28 18.54
CA GLY A 109 7.66 -28.08 19.85
C GLY A 109 7.56 -26.67 20.44
N LEU A 110 7.92 -26.56 21.73
CA LEU A 110 7.89 -25.31 22.49
C LEU A 110 8.73 -24.21 21.82
N PHE A 111 9.88 -24.58 21.25
CA PHE A 111 10.68 -23.75 20.34
C PHE A 111 11.12 -24.68 19.22
N GLY A 112 10.25 -24.93 18.24
CA GLY A 112 10.74 -25.52 17.00
C GLY A 112 11.63 -24.51 16.25
N ILE A 113 12.38 -24.95 15.24
CA ILE A 113 12.88 -24.22 14.08
C ILE A 113 12.88 -25.22 12.92
N ALA A 114 12.33 -24.87 11.77
CA ALA A 114 12.26 -25.76 10.62
C ALA A 114 12.80 -25.05 9.38
N THR A 115 13.76 -25.69 8.72
CA THR A 115 14.55 -25.14 7.61
C THR A 115 14.58 -26.14 6.47
N GLN A 116 14.07 -25.78 5.31
CA GLN A 116 14.12 -26.56 4.08
C GLN A 116 15.02 -25.82 3.10
N LEU A 117 15.74 -26.52 2.23
CA LEU A 117 16.70 -25.93 1.29
C LEU A 117 16.56 -26.63 -0.07
N GLY A 118 15.68 -26.15 -0.95
CA GLY A 118 15.52 -26.66 -2.32
C GLY A 118 14.11 -26.49 -2.91
N PRO A 119 13.92 -26.64 -4.22
CA PRO A 119 12.61 -26.50 -4.85
C PRO A 119 11.62 -27.57 -4.36
N ASN A 120 10.31 -27.26 -4.37
CA ASN A 120 9.21 -28.18 -4.09
C ASN A 120 9.20 -28.80 -2.68
N GLY A 121 9.98 -28.26 -1.75
CA GLY A 121 10.04 -28.77 -0.39
C GLY A 121 9.00 -28.16 0.53
N SER A 122 8.91 -28.70 1.74
CA SER A 122 8.06 -28.17 2.80
C SER A 122 8.84 -27.98 4.08
N ALA A 123 8.38 -27.06 4.91
CA ALA A 123 8.57 -27.20 6.34
C ALA A 123 7.43 -26.59 7.12
N THR A 124 7.28 -27.13 8.31
CA THR A 124 6.05 -26.99 9.09
C THR A 124 6.35 -27.14 10.55
N THR A 125 5.73 -26.31 11.37
CA THR A 125 5.84 -26.42 12.83
C THR A 125 4.59 -25.90 13.51
N ALA A 126 4.21 -26.56 14.59
CA ALA A 126 3.14 -26.12 15.46
C ALA A 126 3.56 -26.18 16.94
N GLY A 127 3.01 -25.26 17.73
CA GLY A 127 2.79 -25.49 19.17
C GLY A 127 1.54 -26.34 19.38
N SER A 128 1.32 -26.84 20.60
CA SER A 128 0.11 -27.61 20.95
C SER A 128 -0.87 -26.90 21.88
N GLY A 129 -0.58 -25.65 22.27
CA GLY A 129 -1.48 -24.79 23.04
C GLY A 129 -1.57 -25.06 24.53
N PHE A 130 -0.98 -26.15 25.01
CA PHE A 130 -0.87 -26.42 26.43
C PHE A 130 0.22 -25.54 27.06
N LEU A 131 0.12 -25.28 28.36
CA LEU A 131 1.07 -24.44 29.12
C LEU A 131 2.55 -24.92 29.04
N GLY A 132 2.82 -26.16 28.62
CA GLY A 132 4.17 -26.69 28.36
C GLY A 132 4.63 -26.62 26.88
N ASN A 133 3.76 -26.26 25.94
CA ASN A 133 4.06 -26.17 24.52
C ASN A 133 3.15 -25.12 23.84
N LEU A 134 3.36 -23.85 24.21
CA LEU A 134 2.74 -22.70 23.55
C LEU A 134 3.16 -22.57 22.07
N GLY A 135 4.31 -23.15 21.71
CA GLY A 135 5.00 -22.91 20.44
C GLY A 135 5.57 -21.49 20.39
N PHE A 136 6.86 -21.38 20.14
CA PHE A 136 7.57 -20.12 19.90
C PHE A 136 8.37 -20.12 18.59
N ASN A 137 7.89 -20.94 17.64
CA ASN A 137 7.62 -20.54 16.26
C ASN A 137 8.74 -19.97 15.36
N ILE A 138 8.45 -20.07 14.06
CA ILE A 138 9.38 -20.68 13.10
C ILE A 138 9.07 -20.23 11.69
N ALA A 139 10.07 -20.21 10.81
CA ALA A 139 10.05 -20.81 9.47
C ALA A 139 11.51 -20.71 8.97
N LEU A 140 11.79 -20.47 7.69
CA LEU A 140 11.74 -21.46 6.60
C LEU A 140 11.55 -20.72 5.27
N ASN A 141 12.17 -20.98 4.11
CA ASN A 141 13.42 -21.55 3.58
C ASN A 141 13.10 -22.67 2.55
N VAL A 142 13.73 -22.88 1.40
CA VAL A 142 14.55 -22.05 0.46
C VAL A 142 14.25 -22.59 -0.93
N THR A 143 14.41 -21.79 -1.97
CA THR A 143 14.34 -22.27 -3.37
C THR A 143 15.40 -21.56 -4.18
N THR A 144 16.14 -22.19 -5.09
CA THR A 144 17.25 -21.46 -5.76
C THR A 144 16.72 -20.26 -6.58
N PRO A 145 17.45 -19.12 -6.70
CA PRO A 145 16.98 -17.97 -7.49
C PRO A 145 16.67 -18.29 -8.96
N ASN A 146 17.24 -19.37 -9.48
CA ASN A 146 17.06 -19.89 -10.84
C ASN A 146 16.15 -21.14 -10.88
N ALA A 147 15.38 -21.43 -9.83
CA ALA A 147 14.42 -22.52 -9.87
C ALA A 147 13.36 -22.27 -10.95
N GLY A 148 12.92 -23.34 -11.61
CA GLY A 148 11.69 -23.33 -12.37
C GLY A 148 10.47 -23.17 -11.46
N ALA A 149 9.26 -23.34 -12.01
CA ALA A 149 8.05 -23.32 -11.19
C ALA A 149 8.14 -24.30 -10.01
N THR A 150 7.90 -23.84 -8.78
CA THR A 150 7.95 -24.68 -7.57
C THR A 150 6.65 -24.66 -6.77
N SER A 151 6.37 -25.73 -6.04
CA SER A 151 5.24 -25.78 -5.08
C SER A 151 5.73 -25.82 -3.63
N SER A 152 6.78 -25.05 -3.30
CA SER A 152 7.34 -25.07 -1.94
C SER A 152 6.31 -24.55 -0.92
N SER A 153 6.19 -25.22 0.23
CA SER A 153 5.21 -24.86 1.26
C SER A 153 5.92 -24.41 2.53
N VAL A 154 5.50 -23.25 3.04
CA VAL A 154 5.93 -22.78 4.33
C VAL A 154 4.73 -22.47 5.21
N VAL A 155 4.67 -23.19 6.32
CA VAL A 155 3.72 -22.95 7.39
C VAL A 155 4.47 -22.92 8.70
N ALA A 156 4.09 -22.05 9.59
CA ALA A 156 4.18 -22.38 10.99
C ALA A 156 3.01 -21.77 11.76
N GLY A 157 2.87 -22.20 13.00
CA GLY A 157 1.63 -22.05 13.72
C GLY A 157 0.65 -23.18 13.40
N GLY A 158 -0.47 -23.18 14.13
CA GLY A 158 -1.33 -24.35 14.29
C GLY A 158 -2.02 -24.31 15.65
N THR A 159 -2.80 -25.35 15.98
CA THR A 159 -3.72 -25.33 17.13
C THR A 159 -3.01 -25.04 18.46
N GLY A 160 -3.17 -23.79 18.91
CA GLY A 160 -2.61 -23.28 20.17
C GLY A 160 -1.29 -22.51 20.08
N GLY A 161 -0.77 -22.26 18.87
CA GLY A 161 0.55 -21.65 18.66
C GLY A 161 0.71 -20.20 19.16
N GLY A 162 1.96 -19.79 19.43
CA GLY A 162 2.34 -18.42 19.82
C GLY A 162 3.69 -18.00 19.22
N GLY A 163 4.23 -16.81 19.52
CA GLY A 163 5.63 -16.43 19.20
C GLY A 163 6.00 -16.09 17.73
N ASN A 164 5.48 -16.87 16.78
CA ASN A 164 5.30 -16.53 15.36
C ASN A 164 6.49 -16.61 14.39
N ILE A 165 6.17 -16.34 13.12
CA ILE A 165 6.35 -17.31 12.04
C ILE A 165 6.75 -16.60 10.76
N ALA A 166 7.87 -16.99 10.14
CA ALA A 166 8.45 -16.27 9.00
C ALA A 166 9.52 -17.06 8.21
N LEU A 167 9.70 -16.87 6.91
CA LEU A 167 8.85 -17.25 5.76
C LEU A 167 9.54 -16.72 4.48
N ASN A 168 9.52 -17.43 3.34
CA ASN A 168 10.70 -17.37 2.47
C ASN A 168 10.61 -17.10 0.97
N LEU A 169 11.25 -15.96 0.64
CA LEU A 169 12.56 -15.85 -0.03
C LEU A 169 12.93 -16.94 -1.05
N PHE A 170 12.22 -16.98 -2.16
CA PHE A 170 12.78 -17.03 -3.54
C PHE A 170 11.69 -17.42 -4.54
N GLY A 171 10.60 -18.04 -4.06
CA GLY A 171 9.36 -18.15 -4.80
C GLY A 171 9.28 -19.32 -5.80
N THR A 172 8.71 -19.05 -6.95
CA THR A 172 7.31 -19.45 -7.18
C THR A 172 6.98 -20.64 -8.04
N GLY A 173 5.76 -21.13 -7.82
CA GLY A 173 4.88 -21.71 -8.82
C GLY A 173 4.15 -20.64 -9.66
N THR A 174 3.69 -20.95 -10.85
CA THR A 174 2.56 -21.87 -10.92
C THR A 174 2.62 -22.67 -12.22
N ALA A 175 3.03 -23.93 -12.11
CA ALA A 175 2.70 -25.00 -13.05
C ALA A 175 2.90 -26.33 -12.31
N GLY A 176 2.01 -27.32 -12.50
CA GLY A 176 2.08 -28.59 -11.74
C GLY A 176 2.05 -28.35 -10.22
N ASN A 177 1.19 -27.42 -9.79
CA ASN A 177 1.38 -26.58 -8.63
C ASN A 177 0.12 -26.53 -7.76
N SER A 178 0.23 -26.89 -6.48
CA SER A 178 -0.87 -26.93 -5.51
C SER A 178 -1.14 -25.57 -4.84
N ASN A 179 -1.45 -24.56 -5.65
CA ASN A 179 -1.72 -23.16 -5.25
C ASN A 179 -0.53 -22.36 -4.67
N SER A 180 0.66 -22.63 -5.22
CA SER A 180 1.83 -21.74 -5.35
C SER A 180 2.48 -21.15 -4.13
N MET A 181 3.79 -21.44 -4.02
CA MET A 181 4.74 -20.99 -3.00
C MET A 181 4.08 -20.20 -1.88
N ARG A 182 3.50 -20.99 -0.96
CA ARG A 182 2.57 -20.49 0.03
C ARG A 182 3.31 -20.31 1.35
N VAL A 183 3.11 -19.14 1.92
CA VAL A 183 3.85 -18.57 3.02
C VAL A 183 2.82 -18.17 4.08
N VAL A 184 2.77 -18.90 5.20
CA VAL A 184 1.66 -18.81 6.17
C VAL A 184 2.10 -18.70 7.62
N ALA A 185 1.66 -17.64 8.27
CA ALA A 185 1.80 -17.40 9.69
C ALA A 185 0.40 -17.39 10.37
N ASN A 186 0.14 -18.34 11.28
CA ASN A 186 -1.12 -18.43 12.05
C ASN A 186 -0.89 -18.71 13.56
N GLY A 187 -1.03 -17.69 14.40
CA GLY A 187 -0.74 -17.73 15.83
C GLY A 187 -1.22 -16.48 16.58
N LEU A 188 -0.33 -15.89 17.40
CA LEU A 188 -0.66 -14.77 18.31
C LEU A 188 -0.03 -13.42 17.88
N LEU A 189 1.01 -13.39 17.04
CA LEU A 189 1.81 -12.20 16.65
C LEU A 189 2.49 -12.42 15.25
N ASP A 190 1.75 -12.97 14.27
CA ASP A 190 2.18 -13.47 12.95
C ASP A 190 3.04 -12.52 12.07
N ILE A 191 4.07 -13.05 11.38
CA ILE A 191 4.99 -12.29 10.49
C ILE A 191 5.36 -13.03 9.18
N ALA A 192 4.42 -13.19 8.26
CA ALA A 192 4.69 -13.75 6.94
C ALA A 192 5.60 -12.87 6.04
N SER A 193 6.57 -13.48 5.36
CA SER A 193 7.51 -12.79 4.45
C SER A 193 7.81 -13.59 3.18
N ASN A 194 8.12 -12.92 2.08
CA ASN A 194 8.68 -13.53 0.87
C ASN A 194 9.55 -12.51 0.10
N TRP A 195 10.72 -12.90 -0.41
CA TRP A 195 11.66 -11.99 -1.09
C TRP A 195 12.02 -12.46 -2.52
N GLY A 196 11.06 -12.98 -3.29
CA GLY A 196 11.31 -13.32 -4.70
C GLY A 196 10.19 -14.10 -5.40
N GLY A 197 10.31 -14.31 -6.71
CA GLY A 197 9.35 -15.10 -7.51
C GLY A 197 8.24 -14.29 -8.19
N ARG A 198 7.13 -14.97 -8.51
CA ARG A 198 5.96 -14.53 -9.25
C ARG A 198 4.73 -15.44 -9.05
N ASN A 199 3.63 -14.93 -8.49
CA ASN A 199 2.43 -15.69 -8.05
C ASN A 199 2.57 -16.40 -6.68
N ASN A 200 3.34 -15.83 -5.75
CA ASN A 200 3.45 -16.35 -4.38
C ASN A 200 2.17 -16.04 -3.58
N VAL A 201 1.89 -16.82 -2.53
CA VAL A 201 0.81 -16.52 -1.57
C VAL A 201 1.42 -16.24 -0.20
N VAL A 202 1.28 -15.02 0.32
CA VAL A 202 1.85 -14.57 1.59
C VAL A 202 0.71 -14.19 2.54
N GLU A 203 0.49 -14.98 3.60
CA GLU A 203 -0.67 -14.86 4.50
C GLU A 203 -0.23 -14.77 5.97
N SER A 204 -0.75 -13.76 6.68
CA SER A 204 -0.56 -13.57 8.12
C SER A 204 -1.91 -13.44 8.84
N GLY A 205 -2.15 -14.32 9.80
CA GLY A 205 -3.35 -14.32 10.62
C GLY A 205 -4.57 -15.01 10.00
N SER A 206 -5.54 -15.30 10.87
CA SER A 206 -6.77 -16.03 10.54
C SER A 206 -7.97 -15.42 11.26
N SER A 207 -9.14 -15.48 10.64
CA SER A 207 -10.41 -15.08 11.26
C SER A 207 -10.86 -16.00 12.42
N SER A 208 -10.20 -17.15 12.60
CA SER A 208 -10.49 -18.13 13.66
C SER A 208 -9.38 -18.26 14.70
N ALA A 209 -8.27 -17.53 14.57
CA ALA A 209 -7.17 -17.51 15.53
C ALA A 209 -7.14 -16.15 16.26
N GLY A 210 -6.84 -16.16 17.57
CA GLY A 210 -6.79 -14.97 18.41
C GLY A 210 -5.55 -14.09 18.20
N SER A 211 -5.16 -13.82 16.95
CA SER A 211 -3.94 -13.08 16.64
C SER A 211 -4.02 -11.61 17.09
N ILE A 212 -2.91 -11.07 17.56
CA ILE A 212 -2.78 -9.68 18.03
C ILE A 212 -2.15 -8.81 16.94
N ILE A 213 -1.07 -9.29 16.33
CA ILE A 213 -0.29 -8.60 15.28
C ILE A 213 -0.19 -9.54 14.09
N ASN A 214 -0.45 -9.03 12.88
CA ASN A 214 -0.29 -9.75 11.62
C ASN A 214 0.53 -8.88 10.66
N LEU A 215 1.71 -9.34 10.26
CA LEU A 215 2.58 -8.69 9.29
C LEU A 215 2.78 -9.62 8.09
N ALA A 216 2.33 -9.24 6.90
CA ALA A 216 2.58 -9.93 5.64
C ALA A 216 3.46 -9.04 4.74
N THR A 217 4.62 -9.52 4.28
CA THR A 217 5.56 -8.73 3.47
C THR A 217 6.05 -9.49 2.23
N ASN A 218 5.94 -8.87 1.06
CA ASN A 218 6.68 -9.26 -0.14
C ASN A 218 7.78 -8.22 -0.43
N LEU A 219 9.03 -8.67 -0.68
CA LEU A 219 10.19 -7.80 -0.90
C LEU A 219 10.64 -7.70 -2.38
N PHE A 220 10.21 -8.65 -3.22
CA PHE A 220 10.41 -8.67 -4.68
C PHE A 220 9.37 -9.58 -5.36
N GLY A 221 9.11 -9.40 -6.66
CA GLY A 221 8.38 -10.38 -7.49
C GLY A 221 7.00 -9.95 -7.99
N ASN A 222 6.42 -10.71 -8.93
CA ASN A 222 5.25 -10.25 -9.73
C ASN A 222 4.02 -11.15 -9.62
N GLY A 223 2.83 -10.62 -9.40
CA GLY A 223 1.59 -11.42 -9.32
C GLY A 223 1.34 -12.09 -7.97
N ASN A 224 2.09 -11.73 -6.92
CA ASN A 224 1.97 -12.29 -5.58
C ASN A 224 0.73 -11.76 -4.87
N ASN A 225 0.09 -12.59 -4.03
CA ASN A 225 -0.96 -12.17 -3.09
C ASN A 225 -0.35 -12.03 -1.69
N VAL A 226 -0.57 -10.89 -1.02
CA VAL A 226 -0.03 -10.55 0.30
C VAL A 226 -1.17 -10.12 1.21
N THR A 227 -1.62 -10.99 2.11
CA THR A 227 -2.82 -10.78 2.95
C THR A 227 -2.49 -10.81 4.45
N ALA A 228 -3.01 -9.85 5.23
CA ALA A 228 -2.98 -9.85 6.69
C ALA A 228 -4.40 -9.69 7.29
N GLN A 229 -4.86 -10.59 8.17
CA GLN A 229 -6.28 -10.62 8.58
C GLN A 229 -6.57 -11.02 10.04
N GLY A 230 -7.69 -10.53 10.56
CA GLY A 230 -8.34 -10.99 11.80
C GLY A 230 -7.89 -10.29 13.09
N GLY A 231 -6.61 -10.02 13.27
CA GLY A 231 -6.03 -9.57 14.55
C GLY A 231 -6.28 -8.09 14.91
N ILE A 232 -5.58 -7.55 15.93
CA ILE A 232 -5.72 -6.14 16.36
C ILE A 232 -4.93 -5.17 15.46
N PHE A 233 -3.82 -5.64 14.88
CA PHE A 233 -3.00 -4.89 13.92
C PHE A 233 -2.73 -5.75 12.69
N ASN A 234 -3.27 -5.37 11.54
CA ASN A 234 -2.94 -5.98 10.25
C ASN A 234 -2.02 -5.06 9.45
N TRP A 235 -0.90 -5.58 8.93
CA TRP A 235 -0.01 -4.87 8.03
C TRP A 235 0.39 -5.77 6.86
N ALA A 236 -0.07 -5.47 5.65
CA ALA A 236 0.38 -6.07 4.40
C ALA A 236 1.28 -5.08 3.61
N THR A 237 2.43 -5.55 3.11
CA THR A 237 3.39 -4.74 2.35
C THR A 237 3.91 -5.48 1.13
N ASN A 238 3.86 -4.85 -0.05
CA ASN A 238 4.71 -5.18 -1.18
C ASN A 238 5.84 -4.15 -1.31
N ILE A 239 7.03 -4.62 -1.64
CA ILE A 239 8.19 -3.83 -2.04
C ILE A 239 8.66 -4.48 -3.35
N LEU A 240 8.79 -3.67 -4.41
CA LEU A 240 9.18 -4.08 -5.76
C LEU A 240 8.23 -5.08 -6.46
N GLY A 241 8.31 -5.10 -7.78
CA GLY A 241 7.58 -6.03 -8.64
C GLY A 241 6.13 -5.63 -8.96
N ASP A 242 5.58 -6.28 -9.98
CA ASP A 242 4.39 -5.81 -10.69
C ASP A 242 3.20 -6.79 -10.58
N GLY A 243 1.97 -6.28 -10.57
CA GLY A 243 0.76 -7.10 -10.61
C GLY A 243 0.40 -7.82 -9.30
N ASN A 244 1.02 -7.44 -8.17
CA ASN A 244 0.75 -8.02 -6.87
C ASN A 244 -0.58 -7.52 -6.26
N GLU A 245 -1.22 -8.35 -5.45
CA GLU A 245 -2.34 -8.00 -4.59
C GLU A 245 -1.85 -7.87 -3.14
N VAL A 246 -2.22 -6.78 -2.46
CA VAL A 246 -1.82 -6.46 -1.08
C VAL A 246 -3.08 -6.12 -0.29
N LYS A 247 -3.49 -6.97 0.65
CA LYS A 247 -4.80 -6.91 1.30
C LYS A 247 -4.72 -6.96 2.83
N THR A 248 -5.58 -6.21 3.51
CA THR A 248 -5.87 -6.45 4.93
C THR A 248 -7.37 -6.57 5.21
N ILE A 249 -7.76 -7.41 6.18
CA ILE A 249 -9.18 -7.75 6.42
C ILE A 249 -9.54 -7.76 7.93
N GLY A 250 -10.62 -7.07 8.30
CA GLY A 250 -11.09 -6.94 9.70
C GLY A 250 -10.22 -5.98 10.50
N SER A 251 -10.19 -6.07 11.84
CA SER A 251 -9.24 -5.37 12.75
C SER A 251 -9.60 -3.97 13.28
N LEU A 252 -8.88 -3.56 14.35
CA LEU A 252 -8.83 -2.19 14.85
C LEU A 252 -7.95 -1.32 13.93
N VAL A 253 -6.80 -1.83 13.48
CA VAL A 253 -5.82 -1.10 12.66
C VAL A 253 -5.38 -1.91 11.45
N ASN A 254 -5.50 -1.32 10.26
CA ASN A 254 -5.15 -1.92 8.97
C ASN A 254 -4.14 -1.06 8.21
N THR A 255 -3.10 -1.69 7.67
CA THR A 255 -2.09 -1.05 6.81
C THR A 255 -1.82 -1.90 5.56
N ALA A 256 -2.25 -1.47 4.39
CA ALA A 256 -1.86 -2.05 3.09
C ALA A 256 -0.88 -1.11 2.37
N SER A 257 0.27 -1.62 1.91
CA SER A 257 1.34 -0.81 1.31
C SER A 257 1.89 -1.44 0.03
N ASN A 258 1.99 -0.68 -1.06
CA ASN A 258 2.97 -0.91 -2.12
C ASN A 258 4.09 0.12 -1.98
N ILE A 259 5.35 -0.31 -1.86
CA ILE A 259 6.50 0.59 -1.73
C ILE A 259 7.11 0.92 -3.10
N LEU A 260 7.20 -0.08 -3.97
CA LEU A 260 7.84 -0.01 -5.29
C LEU A 260 7.12 -0.98 -6.22
N GLY A 261 6.88 -0.61 -7.47
CA GLY A 261 6.32 -1.51 -8.51
C GLY A 261 4.95 -1.09 -9.05
N SER A 262 4.58 -1.63 -10.21
CA SER A 262 3.45 -1.16 -11.02
C SER A 262 2.31 -2.17 -11.16
N ASN A 263 1.11 -1.69 -11.50
CA ASN A 263 -0.09 -2.51 -11.71
C ASN A 263 -0.52 -3.34 -10.48
N ASN A 264 -0.09 -2.96 -9.27
CA ASN A 264 -0.45 -3.64 -8.03
C ASN A 264 -1.83 -3.18 -7.52
N THR A 265 -2.53 -4.06 -6.81
CA THR A 265 -3.77 -3.73 -6.08
C THR A 265 -3.48 -3.71 -4.59
N VAL A 266 -3.87 -2.64 -3.89
CA VAL A 266 -3.60 -2.40 -2.46
C VAL A 266 -4.92 -2.06 -1.77
N GLU A 267 -5.46 -2.97 -0.96
CA GLU A 267 -6.79 -2.85 -0.35
C GLU A 267 -6.79 -3.07 1.17
N THR A 268 -7.56 -2.28 1.91
CA THR A 268 -7.92 -2.58 3.32
C THR A 268 -9.45 -2.72 3.46
N ILE A 269 -9.94 -3.79 4.08
CA ILE A 269 -11.38 -4.10 4.18
C ILE A 269 -11.86 -4.08 5.64
N GLY A 270 -12.78 -3.17 5.95
CA GLY A 270 -13.42 -3.00 7.26
C GLY A 270 -12.50 -2.35 8.31
N GLY A 271 -12.92 -2.35 9.57
CA GLY A 271 -12.10 -1.91 10.72
C GLY A 271 -12.23 -0.45 11.15
N TYR A 272 -11.47 -0.06 12.19
CA TYR A 272 -11.57 1.28 12.79
C TYR A 272 -10.60 2.31 12.19
N ALA A 273 -9.34 1.93 11.94
CA ALA A 273 -8.31 2.80 11.39
C ALA A 273 -7.60 2.12 10.22
N ASN A 274 -7.77 2.66 9.02
CA ASN A 274 -7.42 2.00 7.76
C ASN A 274 -6.47 2.85 6.91
N TRP A 275 -5.33 2.30 6.52
CA TRP A 275 -4.29 2.97 5.74
C TRP A 275 -3.89 2.14 4.51
N ALA A 276 -4.32 2.55 3.32
CA ALA A 276 -3.85 2.00 2.05
C ALA A 276 -2.88 2.98 1.36
N ARG A 277 -1.72 2.53 0.88
CA ARG A 277 -0.74 3.41 0.20
C ARG A 277 0.01 2.76 -0.96
N ASN A 278 0.24 3.53 -2.03
CA ASN A 278 1.34 3.32 -2.98
C ASN A 278 2.43 4.37 -2.71
N ILE A 279 3.70 3.97 -2.69
CA ILE A 279 4.86 4.87 -2.51
C ILE A 279 5.51 5.18 -3.86
N LEU A 280 5.89 4.19 -4.66
CA LEU A 280 6.47 4.36 -5.99
C LEU A 280 5.90 3.35 -6.98
N GLY A 281 5.25 3.81 -8.05
CA GLY A 281 4.89 2.95 -9.17
C GLY A 281 3.67 3.42 -9.97
N ASN A 282 3.49 2.86 -11.15
CA ASN A 282 2.46 3.28 -12.10
C ASN A 282 1.28 2.29 -12.15
N GLY A 283 0.09 2.75 -12.51
CA GLY A 283 -1.08 1.88 -12.75
C GLY A 283 -1.61 1.13 -11.52
N ASN A 284 -1.18 1.48 -10.30
CA ASN A 284 -1.63 0.80 -9.08
C ASN A 284 -3.05 1.23 -8.69
N THR A 285 -3.84 0.28 -8.18
CA THR A 285 -5.12 0.57 -7.52
C THR A 285 -4.91 0.52 -6.01
N VAL A 286 -5.24 1.61 -5.31
CA VAL A 286 -5.10 1.76 -3.86
C VAL A 286 -6.48 2.11 -3.30
N SER A 287 -6.99 1.33 -2.34
CA SER A 287 -8.33 1.52 -1.80
C SER A 287 -8.53 1.13 -0.34
N VAL A 288 -9.51 1.77 0.29
CA VAL A 288 -10.10 1.36 1.58
C VAL A 288 -11.59 1.07 1.34
N THR A 289 -12.07 -0.06 1.85
CA THR A 289 -13.42 -0.58 1.64
C THR A 289 -14.10 -0.82 2.99
N ASN A 290 -15.02 0.07 3.38
CA ASN A 290 -15.62 0.20 4.71
C ASN A 290 -14.62 0.60 5.82
N GLY A 291 -15.18 1.02 6.95
CA GLY A 291 -14.43 1.31 8.19
C GLY A 291 -14.55 2.75 8.66
N TYR A 292 -14.18 3.01 9.91
CA TYR A 292 -14.50 4.26 10.62
C TYR A 292 -13.59 5.44 10.23
N GLY A 293 -12.28 5.23 10.20
CA GLY A 293 -11.28 6.22 9.83
C GLY A 293 -10.38 5.70 8.71
N ASN A 294 -10.47 6.30 7.52
CA ASN A 294 -9.92 5.76 6.28
C ASN A 294 -8.90 6.72 5.64
N VAL A 295 -7.74 6.20 5.24
CA VAL A 295 -6.70 6.96 4.53
C VAL A 295 -6.20 6.14 3.35
N VAL A 296 -6.23 6.74 2.15
CA VAL A 296 -5.73 6.14 0.91
C VAL A 296 -4.74 7.09 0.27
N ARG A 297 -3.56 6.62 -0.16
CA ARG A 297 -2.51 7.48 -0.73
C ARG A 297 -1.88 6.88 -1.99
N ASN A 298 -1.70 7.67 -3.02
CA ASN A 298 -0.60 7.53 -3.97
C ASN A 298 0.46 8.57 -3.62
N LEU A 299 1.71 8.16 -3.45
CA LEU A 299 2.84 9.08 -3.28
C LEU A 299 3.44 9.41 -4.66
N PHE A 300 4.13 8.47 -5.32
CA PHE A 300 4.71 8.67 -6.64
C PHE A 300 4.21 7.69 -7.68
N GLY A 301 3.87 8.23 -8.85
CA GLY A 301 3.74 7.50 -10.11
C GLY A 301 2.47 7.89 -10.86
N SER A 302 2.34 7.39 -12.07
CA SER A 302 1.29 7.78 -13.02
C SER A 302 0.22 6.70 -13.20
N GLY A 303 -1.02 7.11 -13.48
CA GLY A 303 -2.13 6.21 -13.77
C GLY A 303 -2.69 5.46 -12.56
N ASN A 304 -2.37 5.89 -11.33
CA ASN A 304 -2.82 5.24 -10.11
C ASN A 304 -4.24 5.67 -9.72
N LYS A 305 -5.02 4.74 -9.19
CA LYS A 305 -6.34 4.97 -8.60
C LYS A 305 -6.22 4.97 -7.07
N VAL A 306 -6.81 5.97 -6.42
CA VAL A 306 -6.76 6.20 -4.96
C VAL A 306 -8.20 6.38 -4.48
N THR A 307 -8.80 5.42 -3.78
CA THR A 307 -10.25 5.45 -3.49
C THR A 307 -10.62 4.99 -2.07
N THR A 308 -11.27 5.85 -1.26
CA THR A 308 -12.01 5.38 -0.06
C THR A 308 -13.48 5.11 -0.42
N THR A 309 -14.03 4.00 0.09
CA THR A 309 -15.45 3.61 -0.05
C THR A 309 -16.02 3.12 1.27
N GLY A 310 -17.33 3.23 1.45
CA GLY A 310 -18.05 2.66 2.61
C GLY A 310 -18.04 3.52 3.89
N GLY A 311 -18.98 4.47 3.98
CA GLY A 311 -19.58 4.95 5.23
C GLY A 311 -18.72 5.65 6.30
N GLY A 312 -17.40 5.76 6.14
CA GLY A 312 -16.50 6.15 7.23
C GLY A 312 -16.77 7.53 7.84
N TYR A 313 -16.55 7.65 9.14
CA TYR A 313 -16.66 8.92 9.86
C TYR A 313 -15.61 9.92 9.34
N GLY A 314 -14.35 9.49 9.20
CA GLY A 314 -13.28 10.28 8.58
C GLY A 314 -12.67 9.59 7.38
N ASN A 315 -12.48 10.31 6.27
CA ASN A 315 -11.87 9.79 5.06
C ASN A 315 -10.83 10.77 4.51
N THR A 316 -9.70 10.25 4.08
CA THR A 316 -8.64 10.99 3.40
C THR A 316 -8.20 10.18 2.20
N ALA A 317 -8.22 10.77 1.01
CA ALA A 317 -7.65 10.16 -0.19
C ALA A 317 -6.64 11.15 -0.75
N GLN A 318 -5.44 10.72 -1.13
CA GLN A 318 -4.38 11.63 -1.57
C GLN A 318 -3.65 11.10 -2.81
N ASN A 319 -3.41 11.92 -3.83
CA ASN A 319 -2.35 11.65 -4.82
C ASN A 319 -1.27 12.76 -4.76
N TRP A 320 -0.04 12.39 -4.43
CA TRP A 320 1.00 13.40 -4.22
C TRP A 320 1.71 13.73 -5.54
N PHE A 321 2.12 12.76 -6.35
CA PHE A 321 2.91 12.98 -7.57
C PHE A 321 2.50 12.07 -8.73
N GLY A 322 2.67 12.57 -9.96
CA GLY A 322 2.58 11.81 -11.21
C GLY A 322 1.36 12.14 -12.06
N THR A 323 1.30 11.66 -13.30
CA THR A 323 0.26 12.02 -14.29
C THR A 323 -0.90 11.01 -14.27
N GLY A 324 -2.12 11.42 -14.62
CA GLY A 324 -3.22 10.48 -14.86
C GLY A 324 -3.79 9.80 -13.60
N ASN A 325 -3.49 10.27 -12.40
CA ASN A 325 -4.00 9.64 -11.17
C ASN A 325 -5.42 10.13 -10.82
N VAL A 326 -6.21 9.24 -10.22
CA VAL A 326 -7.59 9.52 -9.82
C VAL A 326 -7.73 9.37 -8.31
N VAL A 327 -8.09 10.44 -7.61
CA VAL A 327 -8.35 10.44 -6.16
C VAL A 327 -9.84 10.56 -5.90
N THR A 328 -10.38 9.70 -5.05
CA THR A 328 -11.81 9.66 -4.77
C THR A 328 -12.06 9.34 -3.30
N ILE A 329 -12.85 10.16 -2.63
CA ILE A 329 -13.60 9.76 -1.44
C ILE A 329 -15.06 9.66 -1.84
N ALA A 330 -15.61 8.45 -1.74
CA ALA A 330 -16.97 8.16 -2.18
C ALA A 330 -18.04 8.36 -1.08
N ALA A 331 -17.68 8.34 0.20
CA ALA A 331 -18.62 8.51 1.31
C ALA A 331 -17.92 8.93 2.61
N GLY A 332 -18.60 9.72 3.46
CA GLY A 332 -18.21 9.94 4.86
C GLY A 332 -18.62 11.29 5.47
N ILE A 333 -18.20 11.55 6.71
CA ILE A 333 -18.60 12.73 7.51
C ILE A 333 -17.51 13.84 7.56
N TYR A 334 -16.23 13.46 7.49
CA TYR A 334 -15.07 14.36 7.38
C TYR A 334 -14.18 13.89 6.24
N ASN A 335 -14.31 14.49 5.07
CA ASN A 335 -13.72 13.93 3.85
C ASN A 335 -12.65 14.87 3.28
N SER A 336 -11.46 14.36 2.96
CA SER A 336 -10.37 15.13 2.35
C SER A 336 -9.69 14.41 1.17
N ALA A 337 -10.16 14.64 -0.05
CA ALA A 337 -9.58 14.06 -1.28
C ALA A 337 -8.63 15.06 -1.92
N THR A 338 -7.33 14.86 -1.79
CA THR A 338 -6.29 15.84 -2.13
C THR A 338 -5.38 15.32 -3.23
N ASN A 339 -4.91 16.19 -4.11
CA ASN A 339 -3.85 15.88 -5.05
C ASN A 339 -3.10 17.12 -5.40
N ILE A 340 -1.80 16.93 -5.35
CA ILE A 340 -0.92 17.98 -4.87
C ILE A 340 -0.02 18.35 -6.04
N LEU A 341 0.82 17.41 -6.47
CA LEU A 341 1.75 17.54 -7.59
C LEU A 341 1.47 16.46 -8.63
N GLY A 342 0.19 16.14 -8.80
CA GLY A 342 -0.25 15.42 -9.98
C GLY A 342 0.12 16.21 -11.23
N GLY A 343 0.77 15.61 -12.22
CA GLY A 343 1.01 16.27 -13.51
C GLY A 343 -0.28 16.40 -14.34
N THR A 344 -0.20 16.29 -15.66
CA THR A 344 -1.39 16.21 -16.52
C THR A 344 -2.29 15.00 -16.20
N ASN A 345 -3.53 15.05 -16.63
CA ASN A 345 -4.60 14.04 -16.51
C ASN A 345 -5.01 13.59 -15.10
N ASN A 346 -4.64 14.32 -14.05
CA ASN A 346 -5.12 13.99 -12.71
C ASN A 346 -6.60 14.37 -12.50
N LYS A 347 -7.28 13.72 -11.56
CA LYS A 347 -8.70 13.95 -11.27
C LYS A 347 -9.01 13.68 -9.81
N LEU A 348 -9.87 14.52 -9.21
CA LEU A 348 -10.19 14.38 -7.79
C LEU A 348 -11.62 14.70 -7.42
N ILE A 349 -12.06 13.97 -6.40
CA ILE A 349 -13.44 13.89 -5.98
C ILE A 349 -13.44 13.61 -4.46
N SER A 350 -14.11 14.45 -3.68
CA SER A 350 -14.36 14.27 -2.24
C SER A 350 -15.81 14.61 -2.03
N GLN A 351 -16.58 13.62 -1.61
CA GLN A 351 -18.02 13.72 -1.53
C GLN A 351 -18.47 13.28 -0.14
N GLY A 352 -19.17 14.18 0.55
CA GLY A 352 -19.76 13.93 1.86
C GLY A 352 -19.12 14.73 2.99
N GLY A 353 -19.95 15.07 3.98
CA GLY A 353 -19.51 15.54 5.27
C GLY A 353 -20.03 16.91 5.71
N TYR A 354 -20.10 17.11 7.03
CA TYR A 354 -20.21 18.45 7.61
C TYR A 354 -18.99 19.30 7.21
N GLN A 355 -17.85 18.64 7.06
CA GLN A 355 -16.66 19.15 6.39
C GLN A 355 -16.33 18.21 5.23
N ASN A 356 -16.78 18.61 4.05
CA ASN A 356 -16.18 18.11 2.82
C ASN A 356 -14.78 18.71 2.68
N SER A 357 -13.95 18.14 1.80
CA SER A 357 -12.85 18.80 1.08
C SER A 357 -12.30 17.99 -0.07
N VAL A 358 -12.36 18.48 -1.31
CA VAL A 358 -11.40 18.09 -2.35
C VAL A 358 -10.26 19.11 -2.25
N PHE A 359 -9.04 18.76 -2.62
CA PHE A 359 -8.02 19.73 -2.99
C PHE A 359 -7.23 19.14 -4.13
N ASN A 360 -7.80 19.21 -5.32
CA ASN A 360 -7.01 19.06 -6.52
C ASN A 360 -6.41 20.40 -6.88
N PHE A 361 -5.09 20.36 -6.85
CA PHE A 361 -4.24 21.45 -7.23
C PHE A 361 -3.80 21.38 -8.69
N ILE A 362 -3.98 20.25 -9.36
CA ILE A 362 -3.66 20.01 -10.77
C ILE A 362 -4.42 18.77 -11.27
N GLY A 363 -5.19 18.90 -12.34
CA GLY A 363 -5.84 17.76 -13.02
C GLY A 363 -5.22 17.51 -14.39
N SER A 364 -5.99 17.49 -15.49
CA SER A 364 -5.41 17.71 -16.84
C SER A 364 -5.05 19.17 -17.06
N ASN A 365 -4.19 19.70 -16.18
CA ASN A 365 -4.17 21.10 -15.81
C ASN A 365 -5.50 21.56 -15.15
N ASN A 366 -6.35 20.58 -14.74
CA ASN A 366 -7.68 20.71 -14.12
C ASN A 366 -7.62 20.68 -12.61
N VAL A 367 -7.14 21.76 -12.00
CA VAL A 367 -7.14 21.95 -10.54
C VAL A 367 -8.62 21.64 -10.05
N LEU A 368 -8.91 20.74 -9.07
CA LEU A 368 -10.24 20.38 -8.45
C LEU A 368 -10.44 20.46 -6.89
N THR A 369 -10.70 21.59 -6.23
CA THR A 369 -10.84 21.64 -4.76
C THR A 369 -12.32 21.41 -4.31
N VAL A 370 -12.65 21.21 -3.03
CA VAL A 370 -13.98 21.19 -2.33
C VAL A 370 -13.72 21.50 -0.85
N GLY A 371 -14.74 21.84 -0.05
CA GLY A 371 -14.57 21.94 1.39
C GLY A 371 -13.81 23.09 2.02
N GLY A 372 -13.37 22.80 3.23
CA GLY A 372 -12.63 23.66 4.14
C GLY A 372 -12.97 23.27 5.58
N ALA A 373 -12.03 23.40 6.50
CA ALA A 373 -12.29 23.19 7.93
C ALA A 373 -12.81 24.47 8.59
N GLY A 374 -13.75 24.37 9.54
CA GLY A 374 -14.35 25.50 10.30
C GLY A 374 -15.31 26.36 9.47
N SER A 375 -14.94 26.56 8.23
CA SER A 375 -15.76 26.40 7.04
C SER A 375 -16.68 25.16 7.01
N ASN A 376 -17.50 24.98 8.06
CA ASN A 376 -18.56 23.98 8.05
C ASN A 376 -19.50 24.34 6.89
N TRP A 377 -19.83 23.35 6.04
CA TRP A 377 -20.44 23.60 4.73
C TRP A 377 -19.62 24.48 3.78
N ASN A 378 -18.36 24.11 3.56
CA ASN A 378 -17.70 24.56 2.35
C ASN A 378 -17.62 23.51 1.27
N PHE A 379 -17.46 24.10 0.11
CA PHE A 379 -17.33 23.51 -1.18
C PHE A 379 -16.33 24.47 -1.82
N VAL A 380 -15.01 24.20 -1.74
CA VAL A 380 -14.13 24.51 -2.87
C VAL A 380 -14.61 23.73 -4.14
N ALA A 381 -14.01 24.05 -5.24
CA ALA A 381 -14.23 23.65 -6.61
C ALA A 381 -13.21 24.62 -7.15
N ASN A 382 -11.96 24.23 -7.28
CA ASN A 382 -11.35 23.66 -8.46
C ASN A 382 -12.27 22.72 -9.31
N ALA A 383 -12.35 22.86 -10.65
CA ALA A 383 -13.34 22.21 -11.51
C ALA A 383 -13.03 22.35 -13.01
N LEU A 384 -12.56 21.24 -13.58
CA LEU A 384 -12.85 20.78 -14.94
C LEU A 384 -12.97 21.90 -16.00
N SER A 385 -11.90 22.64 -16.30
CA SER A 385 -10.56 22.48 -15.72
C SER A 385 -9.45 22.46 -16.76
N GLY A 386 -9.72 22.33 -18.06
CA GLY A 386 -8.68 22.27 -19.10
C GLY A 386 -7.79 23.53 -19.09
N GLY A 387 -6.76 23.54 -18.25
CA GLY A 387 -6.00 24.73 -17.88
C GLY A 387 -6.69 25.73 -16.94
N ASN A 388 -7.74 25.38 -16.18
CA ASN A 388 -8.43 26.35 -15.30
C ASN A 388 -8.16 26.23 -13.79
N LYS A 389 -8.49 27.35 -13.12
CA LYS A 389 -8.42 27.59 -11.67
C LYS A 389 -9.78 28.05 -11.12
N VAL A 390 -10.33 27.39 -10.12
CA VAL A 390 -11.67 27.57 -9.54
C VAL A 390 -11.42 27.49 -8.01
N THR A 391 -11.93 28.39 -7.19
CA THR A 391 -11.70 28.30 -5.74
C THR A 391 -12.95 28.68 -5.00
N ALA A 392 -13.71 27.66 -4.63
CA ALA A 392 -14.88 27.77 -3.80
C ALA A 392 -14.52 27.73 -2.28
N GLY A 393 -15.46 27.77 -1.33
CA GLY A 393 -15.08 27.71 0.09
C GLY A 393 -14.25 28.93 0.58
N GLY A 394 -13.32 28.75 1.54
CA GLY A 394 -12.52 29.83 2.13
C GLY A 394 -12.77 30.13 3.62
N ALA A 395 -11.79 30.78 4.27
CA ALA A 395 -11.78 31.02 5.73
C ALA A 395 -12.80 32.07 6.18
N GLY A 396 -13.51 31.79 7.27
CA GLY A 396 -14.74 32.51 7.66
C GLY A 396 -15.91 32.30 6.68
N GLY A 397 -15.62 31.72 5.52
CA GLY A 397 -16.57 31.17 4.59
C GLY A 397 -17.22 29.97 5.23
N ASN A 398 -18.37 30.23 5.82
CA ASN A 398 -19.39 29.28 6.15
C ASN A 398 -20.40 29.43 5.01
N TYR A 399 -20.72 28.33 4.32
CA TYR A 399 -21.50 28.37 3.08
C TYR A 399 -20.85 29.21 1.98
N THR A 400 -19.58 28.97 1.63
CA THR A 400 -18.93 29.64 0.48
C THR A 400 -18.67 28.71 -0.70
N ALA A 401 -18.88 29.22 -1.91
CA ALA A 401 -18.87 28.45 -3.15
C ALA A 401 -18.49 29.25 -4.44
N GLY A 402 -17.26 29.12 -4.89
CA GLY A 402 -16.52 29.72 -6.02
C GLY A 402 -16.10 28.77 -7.14
N PHE A 403 -17.04 28.44 -8.00
CA PHE A 403 -17.02 27.44 -9.04
C PHE A 403 -16.67 28.07 -10.42
N ASN A 404 -15.40 28.24 -10.80
CA ASN A 404 -15.03 28.27 -12.22
C ASN A 404 -15.44 26.99 -12.94
N VAL A 405 -16.50 27.16 -13.69
CA VAL A 405 -17.19 26.08 -14.36
C VAL A 405 -17.14 26.44 -15.83
N LEU A 406 -16.71 25.48 -16.64
CA LEU A 406 -16.93 25.49 -18.10
C LEU A 406 -16.55 26.82 -18.81
N GLY A 407 -15.27 27.20 -18.84
CA GLY A 407 -14.14 26.54 -18.17
C GLY A 407 -13.18 25.75 -19.06
N GLY A 408 -12.62 26.35 -20.10
CA GLY A 408 -11.23 26.12 -20.53
C GLY A 408 -10.37 27.34 -20.21
N THR A 409 -9.18 27.21 -19.62
CA THR A 409 -8.27 28.33 -19.23
C THR A 409 -8.85 29.44 -18.32
N ASN A 410 -9.92 29.18 -17.57
CA ASN A 410 -10.61 30.16 -16.71
C ASN A 410 -10.03 30.37 -15.31
N THR A 411 -10.54 31.37 -14.59
CA THR A 411 -10.25 31.69 -13.18
C THR A 411 -11.52 32.03 -12.37
N VAL A 412 -11.72 31.44 -11.19
CA VAL A 412 -12.70 31.88 -10.17
C VAL A 412 -12.23 31.73 -8.76
N GLU A 413 -12.75 32.64 -7.92
CA GLU A 413 -12.64 32.65 -6.47
C GLU A 413 -13.97 33.11 -5.84
N ALA A 414 -14.56 32.35 -4.91
CA ALA A 414 -15.56 32.87 -3.97
C ALA A 414 -15.12 32.71 -2.55
N GLY A 415 -15.59 33.65 -1.73
CA GLY A 415 -14.98 33.92 -0.45
C GLY A 415 -13.76 34.84 -0.65
N PRO A 416 -13.25 35.44 0.44
CA PRO A 416 -13.73 35.32 1.81
C PRO A 416 -15.03 36.11 2.13
N GLY A 417 -15.63 35.75 3.26
CA GLY A 417 -16.92 36.24 3.78
C GLY A 417 -17.99 35.14 3.75
N PRO A 418 -18.89 35.04 4.75
CA PRO A 418 -19.98 34.05 4.72
C PRO A 418 -20.88 34.30 3.51
N LEU A 419 -21.47 33.25 2.94
CA LEU A 419 -22.43 33.35 1.83
C LEU A 419 -21.85 34.03 0.56
N ALA A 420 -20.55 33.88 0.33
CA ALA A 420 -19.89 34.33 -0.91
C ALA A 420 -19.93 33.23 -1.98
N LEU A 421 -20.54 33.54 -3.13
CA LEU A 421 -20.76 32.65 -4.27
C LEU A 421 -20.14 33.24 -5.55
N ALA A 422 -19.28 32.53 -6.28
CA ALA A 422 -18.62 33.03 -7.50
C ALA A 422 -18.50 32.00 -8.61
N GLY A 423 -18.59 32.39 -9.88
CA GLY A 423 -18.46 31.44 -10.98
C GLY A 423 -18.25 32.06 -12.35
N THR A 424 -17.20 31.63 -13.05
CA THR A 424 -17.15 31.64 -14.50
C THR A 424 -18.05 30.52 -14.94
N ILE A 425 -18.87 30.79 -15.95
CA ILE A 425 -19.84 29.86 -16.52
C ILE A 425 -19.96 30.23 -18.00
N PHE A 426 -19.85 29.29 -18.93
CA PHE A 426 -19.95 29.58 -20.39
C PHE A 426 -18.90 30.60 -20.86
N ALA A 427 -17.73 30.42 -20.29
CA ALA A 427 -16.68 31.41 -20.24
C ALA A 427 -15.43 30.72 -20.77
N ASN A 428 -14.95 31.12 -21.95
CA ASN A 428 -13.58 30.88 -22.45
C ASN A 428 -12.60 31.84 -21.76
N GLY A 429 -11.59 31.38 -21.02
CA GLY A 429 -10.52 32.24 -20.48
C GLY A 429 -10.98 33.41 -19.58
N GLN A 430 -12.11 33.32 -18.87
CA GLN A 430 -12.62 34.43 -18.08
C GLN A 430 -12.21 34.37 -16.61
N SER A 431 -12.47 35.48 -15.91
CA SER A 431 -12.14 35.69 -14.49
C SER A 431 -13.36 36.17 -13.71
N VAL A 432 -13.83 35.41 -12.72
CA VAL A 432 -14.99 35.78 -11.91
C VAL A 432 -14.75 35.58 -10.41
N THR A 433 -14.87 36.66 -9.66
CA THR A 433 -14.53 36.70 -8.23
C THR A 433 -15.68 37.26 -7.40
N LYS A 434 -15.99 36.64 -6.25
CA LYS A 434 -16.91 37.18 -5.24
C LYS A 434 -16.30 37.22 -3.84
N THR A 435 -16.20 38.43 -3.31
CA THR A 435 -15.82 38.72 -1.92
C THR A 435 -16.97 39.37 -1.15
N GLY A 436 -17.05 39.06 0.14
CA GLY A 436 -18.19 39.38 0.99
C GLY A 436 -19.48 38.63 0.59
N PRO A 437 -20.56 38.74 1.39
CA PRO A 437 -21.84 38.11 1.07
C PRO A 437 -22.34 38.49 -0.33
N GLY A 438 -22.93 37.51 -1.03
CA GLY A 438 -23.58 37.69 -2.33
C GLY A 438 -22.96 36.86 -3.45
N ILE A 439 -23.18 37.29 -4.69
CA ILE A 439 -22.98 36.47 -5.90
C ILE A 439 -22.12 37.19 -6.94
N ALA A 440 -21.21 36.46 -7.60
CA ALA A 440 -20.53 36.87 -8.82
C ALA A 440 -20.62 35.80 -9.89
N ILE A 441 -21.25 36.05 -11.03
CA ILE A 441 -21.38 35.06 -12.11
C ILE A 441 -21.10 35.73 -13.44
N ASN A 442 -20.05 35.34 -14.16
CA ASN A 442 -19.60 36.02 -15.39
C ASN A 442 -19.50 37.55 -15.17
N ASN A 443 -20.31 38.32 -15.89
CA ASN A 443 -20.41 39.77 -15.82
C ASN A 443 -21.45 40.27 -14.79
N PHE A 444 -22.14 39.38 -14.09
CA PHE A 444 -23.15 39.65 -13.07
C PHE A 444 -22.54 39.72 -11.66
N ARG A 445 -23.00 40.66 -10.82
CA ARG A 445 -22.53 40.87 -9.43
C ARG A 445 -23.69 41.33 -8.54
N ILE A 446 -23.77 40.83 -7.31
CA ILE A 446 -24.67 41.32 -6.24
C ILE A 446 -23.86 41.52 -4.95
N GLY A 447 -24.06 42.67 -4.30
CA GLY A 447 -23.47 43.03 -3.01
C GLY A 447 -22.08 43.69 -3.12
N GLY A 448 -22.00 44.98 -2.74
CA GLY A 448 -20.79 45.80 -2.79
C GLY A 448 -21.10 47.30 -3.00
N ALA A 449 -20.07 48.14 -3.09
CA ALA A 449 -20.18 49.61 -3.19
C ALA A 449 -20.86 50.16 -4.47
N GLN A 450 -21.29 49.29 -5.40
CA GLN A 450 -22.15 49.71 -6.53
C GLN A 450 -23.59 50.07 -6.11
N ALA A 451 -23.95 49.92 -4.83
CA ALA A 451 -25.25 50.30 -4.28
C ALA A 451 -25.45 51.81 -4.05
N THR A 452 -24.45 52.67 -4.29
CA THR A 452 -24.50 54.11 -3.96
C THR A 452 -24.54 55.06 -5.17
N ALA A 453 -25.37 54.75 -6.17
CA ALA A 453 -25.64 55.65 -7.30
C ALA A 453 -27.16 55.76 -7.57
N GLY A 454 -27.91 56.20 -6.54
CA GLY A 454 -29.38 56.25 -6.57
C GLY A 454 -30.04 57.42 -5.85
N GLN A 455 -29.29 58.45 -5.42
CA GLN A 455 -29.74 59.73 -4.81
C GLN A 455 -28.47 60.56 -4.52
N SER A 456 -28.43 61.91 -4.56
CA SER A 456 -29.36 62.94 -5.08
C SER A 456 -28.49 64.17 -5.50
N SER A 457 -28.99 65.20 -6.20
CA SER A 457 -29.76 66.27 -5.55
C SER A 457 -30.23 67.30 -6.58
N LYS A 458 -31.47 67.79 -6.42
CA LYS A 458 -31.95 69.01 -7.09
C LYS A 458 -31.73 70.16 -6.10
N ALA A 459 -30.77 71.04 -6.38
CA ALA A 459 -30.37 72.08 -5.44
C ALA A 459 -31.52 73.07 -5.11
N PRO A 460 -31.64 73.54 -3.85
CA PRO A 460 -32.64 74.56 -3.49
C PRO A 460 -32.23 75.93 -4.03
N ALA A 461 -33.17 76.60 -4.72
CA ALA A 461 -32.92 77.93 -5.29
C ALA A 461 -32.91 79.02 -4.19
N THR A 462 -31.79 79.71 -4.05
CA THR A 462 -31.66 80.88 -3.18
C THR A 462 -32.38 82.10 -3.78
N LYS A 463 -33.49 82.53 -3.14
CA LYS A 463 -34.08 83.85 -3.43
C LYS A 463 -33.26 84.93 -2.73
N ALA A 464 -32.73 85.87 -3.50
CA ALA A 464 -32.25 87.14 -2.97
C ALA A 464 -33.43 87.95 -2.40
N LYS A 465 -33.21 88.60 -1.25
CA LYS A 465 -34.03 89.72 -0.78
C LYS A 465 -33.11 90.90 -0.48
N THR A 466 -33.44 92.04 -1.07
CA THR A 466 -32.92 93.36 -0.73
C THR A 466 -33.21 93.69 0.73
N GLY A 467 -32.30 94.40 1.39
CA GLY A 467 -32.37 94.68 2.82
C GLY A 467 -33.19 95.91 3.19
N ASP A 468 -33.27 96.17 4.49
CA ASP A 468 -33.43 97.51 5.05
C ASP A 468 -32.79 97.58 6.45
N SER A 469 -32.59 98.81 6.92
CA SER A 469 -32.01 99.30 8.15
C SER A 469 -32.78 98.94 9.44
N GLY A 470 -32.10 99.02 10.61
CA GLY A 470 -32.78 98.92 11.91
C GLY A 470 -31.89 98.75 13.16
N SER A 471 -31.76 99.84 13.92
CA SER A 471 -31.43 99.93 15.37
C SER A 471 -30.51 98.88 16.07
N LYS A 472 -29.35 99.36 16.53
CA LYS A 472 -28.58 98.76 17.64
C LYS A 472 -29.15 99.16 19.01
N ALA A 473 -29.53 98.19 19.83
CA ALA A 473 -29.59 98.21 21.30
C ALA A 473 -29.88 96.77 21.79
N GLY A 474 -29.30 96.22 22.87
CA GLY A 474 -28.19 96.67 23.70
C GLY A 474 -27.85 95.61 24.79
N THR A 475 -26.65 95.73 25.35
CA THR A 475 -26.33 95.55 26.79
C THR A 475 -26.32 94.15 27.44
N ALA A 476 -25.19 93.84 28.11
CA ALA A 476 -24.95 92.85 29.18
C ALA A 476 -25.16 91.33 28.88
N GLY A 477 -24.48 90.39 29.55
CA GLY A 477 -23.34 90.55 30.47
C GLY A 477 -23.16 89.42 31.49
N SER A 478 -22.04 88.68 31.39
CA SER A 478 -21.34 87.93 32.46
C SER A 478 -21.92 86.60 33.03
N LYS A 479 -21.04 85.88 33.76
CA LYS A 479 -21.18 84.57 34.47
C LYS A 479 -21.20 83.33 33.56
N ARG A 480 -20.27 82.35 33.62
CA ARG A 480 -19.24 81.88 34.59
C ARG A 480 -19.74 81.06 35.80
N ALA A 481 -19.79 79.73 35.62
CA ALA A 481 -19.43 78.65 36.56
C ALA A 481 -19.15 77.41 35.66
N GLN A 482 -18.08 76.61 35.79
CA GLN A 482 -17.66 75.70 36.88
C GLN A 482 -18.79 74.73 37.31
N LYS A 483 -18.55 73.42 37.50
CA LYS A 483 -17.28 72.68 37.72
C LYS A 483 -17.46 71.18 37.38
N ASN A 484 -16.33 70.49 37.20
CA ASN A 484 -16.07 69.04 37.33
C ASN A 484 -17.12 68.04 36.84
#